data_AF-U5SFC9-F1
#
_entry.id   AF-U5SFC9-F1
#
_cell.length_a   1.000
_cell.length_b   1.000
_cell.length_c   1.000
_cell.angle_alpha   90.00
_cell.angle_beta   90.00
_cell.angle_gamma   90.00
#
_symmetry.space_group_name_H-M   'P 1'
#
loop_
_entity.id
_entity.type
_entity.pdbx_description
1 polymer ?
#
loop_
_entity_poly.entity_id
_entity_poly.type
_entity_poly.pdbx_seq_one_letter_code
_entity_poly.pdbx_strand_id
1 'polypeptide(L)' 'MNKEIFKQPNFYLALFNFFIGLLFIFQEGSVARTASYIFQLNFIFNMYIINSTKKNKH' A
#
# COMPACT_ATOMS: atom_id res chain seq x y z
N MET A 1 -0.43 -17.40 -8.19
CA MET A 1 0.08 -16.10 -7.71
C MET A 1 1.59 -16.10 -7.76
N ASN A 2 2.21 -15.05 -8.31
CA ASN A 2 3.65 -14.98 -8.47
C ASN A 2 4.32 -14.85 -7.08
N LYS A 3 5.06 -15.89 -6.67
CA LYS A 3 5.59 -16.01 -5.29
C LYS A 3 6.66 -14.96 -4.97
N GLU A 4 7.24 -14.34 -5.98
CA GLU A 4 8.29 -13.32 -5.81
C GLU A 4 7.80 -12.02 -5.19
N ILE A 5 6.51 -11.70 -5.38
CA ILE A 5 5.91 -10.49 -4.81
C ILE A 5 5.94 -10.55 -3.28
N PHE A 6 5.71 -11.72 -2.71
CA PHE A 6 5.78 -11.96 -1.27
C PHE A 6 7.18 -11.86 -0.67
N LYS A 7 8.23 -11.80 -1.49
CA LYS A 7 9.60 -11.59 -1.02
C LYS A 7 9.99 -10.11 -0.99
N GLN A 8 9.16 -9.23 -1.53
CA GLN A 8 9.47 -7.80 -1.60
C GLN A 8 9.04 -7.10 -0.30
N PRO A 9 9.93 -6.37 0.40
CA PRO A 9 9.57 -5.60 1.59
C PRO A 9 8.44 -4.59 1.32
N ASN A 10 8.46 -3.98 0.13
CA ASN A 10 7.44 -3.03 -0.31
C ASN A 10 6.04 -3.66 -0.38
N PHE A 11 5.93 -4.97 -0.57
CA PHE A 11 4.63 -5.66 -0.58
C PHE A 11 4.00 -5.65 0.83
N TYR A 12 4.79 -5.94 1.86
CA TYR A 12 4.31 -5.89 3.24
C TYR A 12 4.01 -4.46 3.69
N LEU A 13 4.81 -3.48 3.24
CA LEU A 13 4.51 -2.06 3.46
C LEU A 13 3.20 -1.65 2.76
N ALA A 14 2.98 -2.08 1.52
CA ALA A 14 1.72 -1.84 0.82
C ALA A 14 0.54 -2.43 1.61
N LEU A 15 0.66 -3.69 2.02
CA LEU A 15 -0.38 -4.40 2.76
C LEU A 15 -0.71 -3.70 4.09
N PHE A 16 0.32 -3.28 4.83
CA PHE A 16 0.17 -2.51 6.06
C PHE A 16 -0.57 -1.19 5.81
N ASN A 17 -0.12 -0.41 4.83
CA ASN A 17 -0.78 0.86 4.48
C ASN A 17 -2.23 0.66 4.06
N PHE A 18 -2.55 -0.42 3.33
CA PHE A 18 -3.92 -0.76 2.96
C PHE A 18 -4.81 -0.98 4.18
N PHE A 19 -4.38 -1.84 5.12
CA PHE A 19 -5.19 -2.16 6.30
C PHE A 19 -5.32 -0.98 7.26
N ILE A 20 -4.24 -0.23 7.50
CA ILE A 20 -4.30 0.96 8.36
C ILE A 20 -5.19 2.03 7.73
N GLY A 21 -5.04 2.29 6.43
CA GLY A 21 -5.90 3.20 5.72
C GLY A 21 -7.37 2.80 5.79
N LEU A 22 -7.66 1.50 5.63
CA LEU A 22 -9.02 0.96 5.80
C LEU A 22 -9.58 1.18 7.21
N LEU A 23 -8.77 0.99 8.25
CA LEU A 23 -9.17 1.28 9.64
C LEU A 23 -9.54 2.76 9.82
N PHE A 24 -8.76 3.67 9.24
CA PHE A 24 -9.02 5.11 9.30
C PHE A 24 -10.27 5.53 8.50
N ILE A 25 -10.64 4.83 7.43
CA ILE A 25 -11.87 5.13 6.66
C ILE A 25 -13.13 4.98 7.52
N PHE A 26 -13.15 4.01 8.43
CA PHE A 26 -14.31 3.78 9.31
C PHE A 26 -14.32 4.67 10.55
N GLN A 27 -13.27 5.47 10.77
CA GLN A 27 -13.21 6.42 11.86
C GLN A 27 -13.80 7.78 11.44
N GLU A 28 -14.56 8.39 12.35
CA GLU A 28 -15.04 9.75 12.15
C GLU A 28 -13.94 10.78 12.43
N GLY A 29 -14.03 11.94 11.77
CA GLY A 29 -13.10 13.05 11.96
C GLY A 29 -12.29 13.38 10.71
N SER A 30 -11.98 14.67 10.55
CA SER A 30 -11.20 15.18 9.41
C SER A 30 -9.80 14.59 9.37
N VAL A 31 -9.14 14.45 10.52
CA VAL A 31 -7.80 13.87 10.63
C VAL A 31 -7.79 12.41 10.18
N ALA A 32 -8.78 11.60 10.60
CA ALA A 32 -8.89 10.20 10.19
C ALA A 32 -9.10 10.08 8.68
N ARG A 33 -9.97 10.92 8.08
CA ARG A 33 -10.14 10.97 6.62
C ARG A 33 -8.83 11.32 5.92
N THR A 34 -8.13 12.37 6.33
CA THR A 34 -6.84 12.75 5.73
C THR A 34 -5.80 11.64 5.86
N ALA A 35 -5.69 11.01 7.04
CA ALA A 35 -4.80 9.88 7.27
C ALA A 35 -5.13 8.72 6.33
N SER A 36 -6.41 8.36 6.17
CA SER A 36 -6.83 7.31 5.24
C SER A 36 -6.38 7.61 3.81
N TYR A 37 -6.58 8.83 3.30
CA TYR A 37 -6.12 9.18 1.96
C TYR A 37 -4.61 9.03 1.80
N ILE A 38 -3.82 9.46 2.78
CA ILE A 38 -2.37 9.31 2.77
C ILE A 38 -1.97 7.83 2.76
N PHE A 39 -2.61 6.98 3.56
CA PHE A 39 -2.35 5.55 3.62
C PHE A 39 -2.74 4.85 2.30
N GLN A 40 -3.89 5.20 1.72
CA GLN A 40 -4.32 4.66 0.42
C GLN A 40 -3.38 5.08 -0.72
N LEU A 41 -2.90 6.33 -0.74
CA LEU A 41 -1.90 6.78 -1.72
C LEU A 41 -0.57 6.03 -1.56
N ASN A 42 -0.10 5.84 -0.33
CA ASN A 42 1.10 5.05 -0.05
C ASN A 42 0.95 3.59 -0.49
N PHE A 43 -0.23 2.98 -0.32
CA PHE A 43 -0.51 1.65 -0.83
C PHE A 43 -0.35 1.58 -2.36
N ILE A 44 -1.00 2.49 -3.09
CA ILE A 44 -0.92 2.55 -4.55
C ILE A 44 0.51 2.74 -5.02
N PHE A 45 1.26 3.66 -4.38
CA PHE A 45 2.65 3.94 -4.74
C PHE A 45 3.57 2.73 -4.51
N ASN A 46 3.45 2.04 -3.37
CA ASN A 46 4.23 0.83 -3.11
C ASN A 46 3.90 -0.29 -4.12
N MET A 47 2.62 -0.48 -4.46
CA MET A 47 2.19 -1.44 -5.48
C MET A 47 2.75 -1.09 -6.86
N TYR A 48 2.77 0.20 -7.20
CA TYR A 48 3.37 0.69 -8.45
C TYR A 48 4.88 0.39 -8.50
N ILE A 49 5.62 0.65 -7.43
CA ILE A 49 7.06 0.34 -7.34
C ILE A 49 7.31 -1.16 -7.52
N ILE A 50 6.53 -2.02 -6.87
CA ILE A 50 6.64 -3.49 -7.01
C ILE A 50 6.48 -3.90 -8.47
N ASN A 51 5.46 -3.37 -9.14
CA ASN A 51 5.18 -3.68 -10.54
C ASN A 51 6.30 -3.16 -11.47
N SER A 52 6.81 -1.96 -11.20
CA SER A 52 7.91 -1.33 -11.94
C SER A 52 9.22 -2.12 -11.79
N THR A 53 9.53 -2.55 -10.55
CA THR A 53 10.73 -3.35 -10.23
C THR A 53 10.68 -4.71 -10.92
N LYS A 54 9.49 -5.31 -11.03
CA LYS A 54 9.30 -6.56 -11.77
C LYS A 54 9.51 -6.37 -13.27
N LYS A 55 9.07 -5.25 -13.85
CA LYS A 55 9.21 -4.95 -15.29
C LYS A 55 10.68 -4.69 -15.69
N ASN A 56 11.50 -4.15 -14.78
CA ASN A 56 12.92 -3.89 -15.02
C ASN A 56 13.85 -5.10 -14.79
N LYS A 57 13.35 -6.20 -14.20
CA LYS A 57 14.11 -7.45 -14.01
C LYS A 57 13.90 -8.47 -15.14
N HIS A 58 13.21 -8.07 -16.20
CA HIS A 58 12.84 -8.92 -17.33
C HIS A 58 13.46 -8.39 -18.61
#